data_AF-A0A2D6K6H2-F1
#
_entry.id   AF-A0A2D6K6H2-F1
#
_cell.length_a   1.000
_cell.length_b   1.000
_cell.length_c   1.000
_cell.angle_alpha   90.00
_cell.angle_beta   90.00
_cell.angle_gamma   90.00
#
_symmetry.space_group_name_H-M   'P 1'
#
loop_
_entity.id
_entity.type
_entity.pdbx_description
1 polymer ?
#
loop_
_entity_poly.entity_id
_entity_poly.type
_entity_poly.pdbx_seq_one_letter_code
_entity_poly.pdbx_strand_id
1 'polypeptide(L)'
;MNLLYELNGSWVAASNKIQGNPSDLVVDLVQRVKGVGPWLFDLDDNHARSPAKSIVRQAIGTDHLSPRYLSWAMRTLSELVRNGKAAESQAWEQYVDSFLQTERAKREIEFLVQPKVMNQALYTGVKDFCREVRSSTKFYITRNIAQVANAYATYLGLDGAVAEVNDKGRQAELMVLGHPFVEHFGVSGDSDEDVAMVEEIQVMDQNVISLYSMAKPGDIHPTFDYGVSKDLTALVELLRNN
;
A
#
# COMPACT_ATOMS: atom_id res chain seq x y z
N MET A 1 -8.01 -20.03 -4.73
CA MET A 1 -7.43 -19.11 -5.73
C MET A 1 -6.98 -19.91 -6.93
N ASN A 2 -6.88 -19.29 -8.09
CA ASN A 2 -6.25 -19.89 -9.28
C ASN A 2 -4.89 -19.23 -9.48
N LEU A 3 -3.80 -19.97 -9.22
CA LEU A 3 -2.44 -19.48 -9.49
C LEU A 3 -2.28 -19.26 -11.00
N LEU A 4 -1.96 -18.03 -11.40
CA LEU A 4 -1.84 -17.64 -12.80
C LEU A 4 -0.40 -17.73 -13.29
N TYR A 5 0.54 -17.30 -12.46
CA TYR A 5 1.95 -17.22 -12.82
C TYR A 5 2.83 -17.27 -11.57
N GLU A 6 4.01 -17.88 -11.68
CA GLU A 6 5.02 -17.93 -10.63
C GLU A 6 6.42 -17.84 -11.26
N LEU A 7 7.27 -17.00 -10.67
CA LEU A 7 8.64 -16.78 -11.10
C LEU A 7 9.54 -16.51 -9.89
N ASN A 8 10.50 -17.39 -9.62
CA ASN A 8 11.50 -17.23 -8.56
C ASN A 8 10.90 -16.91 -7.17
N GLY A 9 9.74 -17.49 -6.84
CA GLY A 9 9.03 -17.26 -5.57
C GLY A 9 8.14 -16.01 -5.54
N SER A 10 8.14 -15.21 -6.60
CA SER A 10 7.11 -14.19 -6.88
C SER A 10 5.94 -14.85 -7.63
N TRP A 11 4.71 -14.43 -7.38
CA TRP A 11 3.51 -15.06 -7.94
C TRP A 11 2.35 -14.08 -8.13
N VAL A 12 1.42 -14.48 -9.00
CA VAL A 12 0.13 -13.81 -9.24
C VAL A 12 -0.97 -14.86 -9.28
N ALA A 13 -2.09 -14.62 -8.59
CA ALA A 13 -3.24 -15.52 -8.55
C ALA A 13 -4.55 -14.74 -8.69
N ALA A 14 -5.54 -15.33 -9.38
CA ALA A 14 -6.90 -14.82 -9.40
C ALA A 14 -7.68 -15.31 -8.17
N SER A 15 -8.53 -14.44 -7.62
CA SER A 15 -9.45 -14.83 -6.56
C SER A 15 -10.56 -15.74 -7.09
N ASN A 16 -11.23 -16.45 -6.17
CA ASN A 16 -12.23 -17.46 -6.54
C ASN A 16 -13.48 -16.88 -7.23
N LYS A 17 -13.68 -15.56 -7.18
CA LYS A 17 -14.80 -14.88 -7.85
C LYS A 17 -14.57 -14.75 -9.36
N ILE A 18 -13.31 -14.80 -9.81
CA ILE A 18 -12.96 -14.72 -11.22
C ILE A 18 -12.80 -16.12 -11.77
N GLN A 19 -13.71 -16.51 -12.66
CA GLN A 19 -13.72 -17.81 -13.31
C GLN A 19 -13.18 -17.68 -14.73
N GLY A 20 -12.39 -18.65 -15.17
CA GLY A 20 -11.79 -18.67 -16.50
C GLY A 20 -10.64 -19.67 -16.56
N ASN A 21 -10.18 -19.97 -17.76
CA ASN A 21 -8.92 -20.70 -17.88
C ASN A 21 -7.74 -19.74 -17.57
N PRO A 22 -6.60 -20.24 -17.07
CA PRO A 22 -5.49 -19.38 -16.65
C PRO A 22 -4.95 -18.44 -17.73
N SER A 23 -4.92 -18.86 -19.00
CA SER A 23 -4.42 -18.03 -20.10
C SER A 23 -5.30 -16.80 -20.34
N ASP A 24 -6.62 -16.99 -20.37
CA ASP A 24 -7.57 -15.88 -20.54
C ASP A 24 -7.51 -14.93 -19.34
N LEU A 25 -7.34 -15.46 -18.13
CA LEU A 25 -7.20 -14.66 -16.91
C LEU A 25 -5.92 -13.81 -16.89
N VAL A 26 -4.81 -14.31 -17.47
CA VAL A 26 -3.59 -13.53 -17.64
C VAL A 26 -3.81 -12.39 -18.64
N VAL A 27 -4.47 -12.66 -19.77
CA VAL A 27 -4.78 -11.62 -20.77
C VAL A 27 -5.69 -10.54 -20.16
N ASP A 28 -6.74 -10.95 -19.45
CA ASP A 28 -7.65 -10.05 -18.74
C ASP A 28 -6.92 -9.18 -17.71
N LEU A 29 -6.09 -9.80 -16.85
CA LEU A 29 -5.27 -9.09 -15.88
C LEU A 29 -4.41 -8.02 -16.55
N VAL A 30 -3.66 -8.37 -17.59
CA VAL A 30 -2.74 -7.44 -18.26
C VAL A 30 -3.51 -6.29 -18.90
N GLN A 31 -4.62 -6.57 -19.59
CA GLN A 31 -5.45 -5.56 -20.22
C GLN A 31 -6.02 -4.59 -19.18
N ARG A 32 -6.59 -5.12 -18.09
CA ARG A 32 -7.17 -4.31 -17.02
C ARG A 32 -6.13 -3.47 -16.30
N VAL A 33 -4.95 -4.02 -15.97
CA VAL A 33 -3.86 -3.26 -15.33
C VAL A 33 -3.38 -2.11 -16.20
N LYS A 34 -3.19 -2.35 -17.52
CA LYS A 34 -2.74 -1.31 -18.47
C LYS A 34 -3.84 -0.29 -18.80
N GLY A 35 -5.10 -0.70 -18.69
CA GLY A 35 -6.28 0.14 -18.97
C GLY A 35 -6.71 1.03 -17.81
N VAL A 36 -6.08 0.93 -16.63
CA VAL A 36 -6.38 1.80 -15.48
C VAL A 36 -6.05 3.25 -15.78
N GLY A 37 -6.98 4.16 -15.49
CA GLY A 37 -6.72 5.60 -15.45
C GLY A 37 -5.98 5.98 -14.16
N PRO A 38 -6.65 6.00 -12.99
CA PRO A 38 -6.01 6.25 -11.69
C PRO A 38 -5.70 4.98 -10.91
N TRP A 39 -4.48 4.88 -10.37
CA TRP A 39 -4.08 3.91 -9.37
C TRP A 39 -4.04 4.54 -7.97
N LEU A 40 -4.65 3.85 -7.01
CA LEU A 40 -4.59 4.16 -5.58
C LEU A 40 -3.77 3.07 -4.88
N PHE A 41 -2.65 3.46 -4.30
CA PHE A 41 -1.72 2.56 -3.64
C PHE A 41 -1.73 2.80 -2.14
N ASP A 42 -1.69 1.73 -1.35
CA ASP A 42 -1.10 1.81 -0.03
C ASP A 42 0.44 1.78 -0.08
N LEU A 43 1.09 2.35 0.93
CA LEU A 43 2.54 2.35 1.08
C LEU A 43 3.06 1.25 2.02
N ASP A 44 2.49 1.15 3.22
CA ASP A 44 3.05 0.39 4.34
C ASP A 44 2.66 -1.07 4.23
N ASP A 45 3.65 -1.96 4.15
CA ASP A 45 3.44 -3.40 3.94
C ASP A 45 2.88 -3.77 2.55
N ASN A 46 2.49 -2.79 1.71
CA ASN A 46 2.22 -2.98 0.29
C ASN A 46 3.43 -2.69 -0.64
N HIS A 47 3.81 -1.42 -0.85
CA HIS A 47 4.95 -1.05 -1.70
C HIS A 47 6.30 -1.08 -0.97
N ALA A 48 6.30 -0.89 0.34
CA ALA A 48 7.49 -0.89 1.18
C ALA A 48 7.30 -1.72 2.44
N ARG A 49 8.40 -2.21 3.03
CA ARG A 49 8.44 -2.93 4.31
C ARG A 49 8.15 -1.98 5.48
N SER A 50 6.90 -1.54 5.57
CA SER A 50 6.33 -0.55 6.48
C SER A 50 7.30 0.52 7.02
N PRO A 51 7.48 1.64 6.30
CA PRO A 51 8.22 2.80 6.80
C PRO A 51 7.71 3.31 8.16
N ALA A 52 6.39 3.26 8.44
CA ALA A 52 5.84 3.68 9.73
C ALA A 52 6.36 2.80 10.89
N LYS A 53 6.35 1.47 10.73
CA LYS A 53 6.91 0.54 11.72
C LYS A 53 8.42 0.73 11.89
N SER A 54 9.12 1.12 10.83
CA SER A 54 10.56 1.44 10.90
C SER A 54 10.84 2.68 11.75
N ILE A 55 10.03 3.73 11.63
CA ILE A 55 10.12 4.96 12.45
C ILE A 55 9.96 4.63 13.93
N VAL A 56 8.94 3.86 14.28
CA VAL A 56 8.70 3.43 15.67
C VAL A 56 9.88 2.57 16.17
N ARG A 57 10.31 1.58 15.38
CA ARG A 57 11.39 0.66 15.75
C ARG A 57 12.72 1.35 16.01
N GLN A 58 12.99 2.46 15.33
CA GLN A 58 14.22 3.24 15.52
C GLN A 58 14.08 4.33 16.58
N ALA A 59 12.93 4.42 17.26
CA ALA A 59 12.62 5.45 18.24
C ALA A 59 12.85 6.89 17.72
N ILE A 60 12.47 7.15 16.47
CA ILE A 60 12.62 8.46 15.85
C ILE A 60 11.89 9.54 16.65
N GLY A 61 12.56 10.68 16.86
CA GLY A 61 12.07 11.79 17.68
C GLY A 61 12.21 11.57 19.19
N THR A 62 12.74 10.43 19.62
CA THR A 62 12.85 10.07 21.03
C THR A 62 14.08 9.17 21.28
N ASP A 63 14.08 8.43 22.39
CA ASP A 63 15.07 7.42 22.73
C ASP A 63 14.37 6.20 23.32
N HIS A 64 14.86 5.00 23.00
CA HIS A 64 14.34 3.74 23.50
C HIS A 64 14.28 3.66 25.03
N LEU A 65 15.19 4.34 25.72
CA LEU A 65 15.29 4.36 27.18
C LEU A 65 14.60 5.58 27.80
N SER A 66 14.00 6.46 27.00
CA SER A 66 13.28 7.61 27.55
C SER A 66 12.04 7.14 28.32
N PRO A 67 11.77 7.67 29.54
CA PRO A 67 10.61 7.27 30.33
C PRO A 67 9.29 7.44 29.58
N ARG A 68 9.19 8.48 28.73
CA ARG A 68 8.01 8.75 27.91
C ARG A 68 7.80 7.69 26.82
N TYR A 69 8.86 7.28 26.11
CA TYR A 69 8.77 6.22 25.11
C TYR A 69 8.45 4.88 25.76
N LEU A 70 9.11 4.54 26.89
CA LEU A 70 8.85 3.30 27.61
C LEU A 70 7.39 3.22 28.12
N SER A 71 6.87 4.33 28.67
CA SER A 71 5.48 4.41 29.09
C SER A 71 4.51 4.24 27.92
N TRP A 72 4.77 4.91 26.79
CA TRP A 72 3.99 4.74 25.56
C TRP A 72 4.05 3.28 25.06
N ALA A 73 5.25 2.70 24.95
CA ALA A 73 5.44 1.34 24.43
C ALA A 73 4.73 0.29 25.29
N MET A 74 4.76 0.43 26.62
CA MET A 74 4.03 -0.47 27.54
C MET A 74 2.52 -0.32 27.40
N ARG A 75 2.01 0.91 27.23
CA ARG A 75 0.58 1.14 26.96
C ARG A 75 0.16 0.53 25.63
N THR A 76 0.90 0.80 24.57
CA THR A 76 0.68 0.24 23.23
C THR A 76 0.69 -1.28 23.25
N LEU A 77 1.64 -1.91 23.96
CA LEU A 77 1.67 -3.36 24.13
C LEU A 77 0.41 -3.88 24.82
N SER A 78 -0.03 -3.23 25.90
CA SER A 78 -1.27 -3.61 26.59
C SER A 78 -2.51 -3.44 25.70
N GLU A 79 -2.55 -2.41 24.86
CA GLU A 79 -3.67 -2.15 23.94
C GLU A 79 -3.68 -3.16 22.78
N LEU A 80 -2.53 -3.48 22.20
CA LEU A 80 -2.40 -4.50 21.15
C LEU A 80 -2.84 -5.88 21.63
N VAL A 81 -2.50 -6.26 22.88
CA VAL A 81 -2.94 -7.53 23.46
C VAL A 81 -4.47 -7.58 23.64
N ARG A 82 -5.11 -6.44 23.93
CA ARG A 82 -6.56 -6.37 24.18
C ARG A 82 -7.39 -6.23 22.90
N ASN A 83 -6.94 -5.38 21.98
CA ASN A 83 -7.73 -4.89 20.86
C ASN A 83 -7.15 -5.32 19.49
N GLY A 84 -6.02 -6.02 19.46
CA GLY A 84 -5.39 -6.50 18.23
C GLY A 84 -5.03 -5.36 17.27
N LYS A 85 -5.26 -5.58 15.97
CA LYS A 85 -4.92 -4.64 14.88
C LYS A 85 -5.56 -3.26 15.04
N ALA A 86 -6.74 -3.16 15.64
CA ALA A 86 -7.41 -1.87 15.84
C ALA A 86 -6.61 -0.89 16.72
N ALA A 87 -5.71 -1.40 17.58
CA ALA A 87 -4.83 -0.56 18.38
C ALA A 87 -3.61 -0.01 17.60
N GLU A 88 -3.25 -0.58 16.44
CA GLU A 88 -2.07 -0.13 15.68
C GLU A 88 -2.24 1.30 15.18
N SER A 89 -3.41 1.64 14.62
CA SER A 89 -3.69 2.96 14.09
C SER A 89 -3.67 4.03 15.18
N GLN A 90 -4.33 3.77 16.31
CA GLN A 90 -4.32 4.68 17.44
C GLN A 90 -2.92 4.84 18.04
N ALA A 91 -2.14 3.76 18.13
CA ALA A 91 -0.77 3.82 18.62
C ALA A 91 0.13 4.65 17.71
N TRP A 92 -0.06 4.56 16.39
CA TRP A 92 0.66 5.36 15.41
C TRP A 92 0.33 6.85 15.55
N GLU A 93 -0.95 7.23 15.59
CA GLU A 93 -1.37 8.62 15.82
C GLU A 93 -0.74 9.20 17.10
N GLN A 94 -0.83 8.46 18.22
CA GLN A 94 -0.21 8.86 19.47
C GLN A 94 1.30 9.03 19.35
N TYR A 95 1.97 8.20 18.55
CA TYR A 95 3.41 8.28 18.31
C TYR A 95 3.77 9.55 17.54
N VAL A 96 3.04 9.84 16.47
CA VAL A 96 3.19 11.05 15.65
C VAL A 96 3.06 12.30 16.52
N ASP A 97 1.98 12.40 17.29
CA ASP A 97 1.71 13.54 18.17
C ASP A 97 2.75 13.67 19.29
N SER A 98 3.24 12.54 19.81
CA SER A 98 4.11 12.55 20.98
C SER A 98 5.57 12.80 20.66
N PHE A 99 6.07 12.23 19.57
CA PHE A 99 7.51 12.12 19.32
C PHE A 99 7.94 12.78 18.01
N LEU A 100 7.06 12.84 16.99
CA LEU A 100 7.44 13.31 15.67
C LEU A 100 7.30 14.83 15.46
N GLN A 101 6.75 15.55 16.43
CA GLN A 101 6.57 17.01 16.38
C GLN A 101 7.85 17.81 16.67
N THR A 102 9.01 17.16 16.78
CA THR A 102 10.28 17.81 17.15
C THR A 102 11.18 18.05 15.95
N GLU A 103 12.03 19.09 15.99
CA GLU A 103 13.04 19.33 14.94
C GLU A 103 14.04 18.18 14.81
N ARG A 104 14.30 17.47 15.92
CA ARG A 104 15.09 16.24 15.90
C ARG A 104 14.43 15.17 15.03
N ALA A 105 13.14 14.90 15.27
CA ALA A 105 12.39 13.91 14.50
C ALA A 105 12.37 14.25 13.01
N LYS A 106 12.13 15.51 12.65
CA LYS A 106 12.13 15.96 11.24
C LYS A 106 13.45 15.62 10.53
N ARG A 107 14.59 15.94 11.16
CA ARG A 107 15.93 15.60 10.62
C ARG A 107 16.14 14.11 10.51
N GLU A 108 15.77 13.35 11.53
CA GLU A 108 15.88 11.89 11.52
C GLU A 108 15.01 11.26 10.40
N ILE A 109 13.79 11.78 10.18
CA ILE A 109 12.93 11.36 9.06
C ILE A 109 13.57 11.69 7.71
N GLU A 110 14.20 12.86 7.55
CA GLU A 110 14.93 13.22 6.31
C GLU A 110 15.99 12.17 5.95
N PHE A 111 16.69 11.59 6.93
CA PHE A 111 17.62 10.49 6.69
C PHE A 111 16.92 9.21 6.23
N LEU A 112 15.76 8.88 6.81
CA LEU A 112 14.99 7.68 6.46
C LEU A 112 14.38 7.73 5.06
N VAL A 113 14.09 8.93 4.56
CA VAL A 113 13.53 9.14 3.22
C VAL A 113 14.61 9.44 2.16
N GLN A 114 15.88 9.14 2.45
CA GLN A 114 16.92 9.23 1.42
C GLN A 114 16.73 8.13 0.36
N PRO A 115 17.03 8.43 -0.92
CA PRO A 115 16.86 7.47 -2.04
C PRO A 115 17.44 6.08 -1.77
N LYS A 116 18.62 6.00 -1.14
CA LYS A 116 19.28 4.73 -0.81
C LYS A 116 18.48 3.92 0.21
N VAL A 117 17.95 4.56 1.25
CA VAL A 117 17.18 3.92 2.32
C VAL A 117 15.81 3.49 1.78
N MET A 118 15.12 4.37 1.05
CA MET A 118 13.84 4.03 0.40
C MET A 118 13.98 2.85 -0.55
N ASN A 119 15.04 2.79 -1.36
CA ASN A 119 15.29 1.65 -2.25
C ASN A 119 15.42 0.31 -1.52
N GLN A 120 16.02 0.32 -0.32
CA GLN A 120 16.19 -0.89 0.50
C GLN A 120 14.90 -1.31 1.19
N ALA A 121 14.01 -0.36 1.45
CA ALA A 121 12.71 -0.59 2.08
C ALA A 121 11.64 -1.05 1.10
N LEU A 122 11.68 -0.60 -0.16
CA LEU A 122 10.77 -1.03 -1.21
C LEU A 122 10.86 -2.54 -1.44
N TYR A 123 9.72 -3.17 -1.74
CA TYR A 123 9.74 -4.52 -2.24
C TYR A 123 10.27 -4.59 -3.69
N THR A 124 10.83 -5.74 -4.04
CA THR A 124 11.33 -6.01 -5.39
C THR A 124 10.20 -5.86 -6.42
N GLY A 125 10.50 -5.31 -7.60
CA GLY A 125 9.53 -5.13 -8.68
C GLY A 125 8.64 -3.89 -8.57
N VAL A 126 8.49 -3.26 -7.40
CA VAL A 126 7.60 -2.08 -7.20
C VAL A 126 7.93 -0.92 -8.15
N LYS A 127 9.21 -0.60 -8.29
CA LYS A 127 9.67 0.45 -9.22
C LYS A 127 9.33 0.15 -10.67
N ASP A 128 9.53 -1.11 -11.06
CA ASP A 128 9.26 -1.54 -12.41
C ASP A 128 7.76 -1.55 -12.67
N PHE A 129 6.96 -2.03 -11.72
CA PHE A 129 5.50 -1.98 -11.80
C PHE A 129 4.98 -0.55 -11.98
N CYS A 130 5.46 0.41 -11.17
CA CYS A 130 5.09 1.83 -11.32
C CYS A 130 5.46 2.39 -12.70
N ARG A 131 6.52 1.87 -13.33
CA ARG A 131 6.94 2.23 -14.70
C ARG A 131 6.06 1.58 -15.77
N GLU A 132 5.61 0.34 -15.56
CA GLU A 132 4.72 -0.35 -16.49
C GLU A 132 3.34 0.33 -16.54
N VAL A 133 2.86 0.90 -15.43
CA VAL A 133 1.60 1.68 -15.36
C VAL A 133 1.82 3.20 -15.47
N ARG A 134 2.82 3.62 -16.26
CA ARG A 134 3.20 5.04 -16.39
C ARG A 134 2.11 5.94 -16.99
N SER A 135 1.22 5.38 -17.82
CA SER A 135 0.12 6.13 -18.44
C SER A 135 -0.98 6.50 -17.43
N SER A 136 -1.01 5.80 -16.30
CA SER A 136 -1.98 6.03 -15.24
C SER A 136 -1.54 7.17 -14.32
N THR A 137 -2.50 7.93 -13.80
CA THR A 137 -2.27 8.80 -12.64
C THR A 137 -2.14 7.92 -11.40
N LYS A 138 -1.19 8.18 -10.51
CA LYS A 138 -0.86 7.30 -9.39
C LYS A 138 -0.79 8.10 -8.09
N PHE A 139 -1.53 7.68 -7.08
CA PHE A 139 -1.53 8.29 -5.77
C PHE A 139 -1.28 7.27 -4.67
N TYR A 140 -0.56 7.68 -3.64
CA TYR A 140 -0.67 6.99 -2.36
C TYR A 140 -1.93 7.45 -1.62
N ILE A 141 -2.62 6.52 -0.98
CA ILE A 141 -3.61 6.77 0.07
C ILE A 141 -3.16 5.96 1.29
N THR A 142 -2.57 6.66 2.27
CA THR A 142 -1.84 6.00 3.37
C THR A 142 -2.02 6.74 4.70
N ARG A 143 -1.84 6.02 5.81
CA ARG A 143 -1.76 6.58 7.17
C ARG A 143 -0.40 7.10 7.55
N ASN A 144 0.60 6.89 6.71
CA ASN A 144 1.93 7.41 6.97
C ASN A 144 1.90 8.95 7.02
N ILE A 145 2.88 9.54 7.69
CA ILE A 145 3.03 11.00 7.75
C ILE A 145 3.33 11.57 6.36
N ALA A 146 2.88 12.80 6.11
CA ALA A 146 3.01 13.44 4.80
C ALA A 146 4.46 13.48 4.29
N GLN A 147 5.43 13.71 5.18
CA GLN A 147 6.85 13.77 4.80
C GLN A 147 7.35 12.46 4.19
N VAL A 148 6.92 11.31 4.73
CA VAL A 148 7.32 9.98 4.24
C VAL A 148 6.56 9.64 2.97
N ALA A 149 5.24 9.78 2.98
CA ALA A 149 4.40 9.43 1.84
C ALA A 149 4.79 10.22 0.58
N ASN A 150 5.00 11.54 0.71
CA ASN A 150 5.41 12.40 -0.41
C ASN A 150 6.82 12.08 -0.92
N ALA A 151 7.75 11.72 -0.04
CA ALA A 151 9.09 11.34 -0.45
C ALA A 151 9.08 10.03 -1.28
N TYR A 152 8.31 9.03 -0.85
CA TYR A 152 8.13 7.80 -1.62
C TYR A 152 7.38 8.04 -2.94
N ALA A 153 6.35 8.89 -2.94
CA ALA A 153 5.62 9.26 -4.15
C ALA A 153 6.58 9.87 -5.19
N THR A 154 7.35 10.87 -4.76
CA THR A 154 8.36 11.54 -5.61
C THR A 154 9.40 10.54 -6.12
N TYR A 155 9.89 9.66 -5.24
CA TYR A 155 10.94 8.71 -5.58
C TYR A 155 10.53 7.69 -6.65
N LEU A 156 9.25 7.31 -6.66
CA LEU A 156 8.68 6.33 -7.60
C LEU A 156 8.03 6.98 -8.83
N GLY A 157 7.95 8.31 -8.87
CA GLY A 157 7.27 9.03 -9.96
C GLY A 157 5.75 8.89 -9.91
N LEU A 158 5.16 8.89 -8.71
CA LEU A 158 3.73 9.06 -8.51
C LEU A 158 3.34 10.53 -8.62
N ASP A 159 2.07 10.78 -8.90
CA ASP A 159 1.49 12.12 -9.07
C ASP A 159 1.20 12.81 -7.73
N GLY A 160 1.09 12.05 -6.64
CA GLY A 160 0.98 12.60 -5.30
C GLY A 160 0.75 11.56 -4.20
N ALA A 161 0.48 12.06 -3.00
CA ALA A 161 0.07 11.25 -1.86
C ALA A 161 -1.00 11.98 -1.03
N VAL A 162 -2.01 11.23 -0.59
CA VAL A 162 -2.91 11.59 0.48
C VAL A 162 -2.44 10.84 1.72
N ALA A 163 -1.86 11.58 2.66
CA ALA A 163 -1.21 11.05 3.85
C ALA A 163 -2.10 11.21 5.09
N GLU A 164 -1.74 10.53 6.18
CA GLU A 164 -2.46 10.62 7.47
C GLU A 164 -3.96 10.28 7.34
N VAL A 165 -4.28 9.34 6.43
CA VAL A 165 -5.67 9.00 6.07
C VAL A 165 -6.28 7.97 7.00
N ASN A 166 -7.19 8.41 7.87
CA ASN A 166 -7.92 7.51 8.77
C ASN A 166 -8.98 6.68 8.04
N ASP A 167 -9.68 7.30 7.08
CA ASP A 167 -10.74 6.69 6.27
C ASP A 167 -10.31 6.68 4.80
N LYS A 168 -9.73 5.56 4.37
CA LYS A 168 -9.27 5.40 2.98
C LYS A 168 -10.42 5.29 1.99
N GLY A 169 -11.54 4.69 2.40
CA GLY A 169 -12.75 4.57 1.58
C GLY A 169 -13.26 5.96 1.18
N ARG A 170 -13.41 6.86 2.16
CA ARG A 170 -13.83 8.25 1.89
C ARG A 170 -12.86 8.99 0.96
N GLN A 171 -11.55 8.76 1.07
CA GLN A 171 -10.59 9.38 0.15
C GLN A 171 -10.68 8.80 -1.27
N ALA A 172 -10.93 7.50 -1.41
CA ALA A 172 -11.18 6.89 -2.71
C ALA A 172 -12.46 7.45 -3.35
N GLU A 173 -13.55 7.60 -2.59
CA GLU A 173 -14.79 8.24 -3.04
C GLU A 173 -14.53 9.67 -3.55
N LEU A 174 -13.81 10.49 -2.77
CA LEU A 174 -13.46 11.85 -3.17
C LEU A 174 -12.61 11.88 -4.46
N MET A 175 -11.70 10.91 -4.65
CA MET A 175 -10.92 10.77 -5.87
C MET A 175 -11.80 10.43 -7.08
N VAL A 176 -12.77 9.53 -6.94
CA VAL A 176 -13.74 9.20 -8.00
C VAL A 176 -14.61 10.41 -8.34
N LEU A 177 -15.16 11.09 -7.34
CA LEU A 177 -15.98 12.30 -7.54
C LEU A 177 -15.21 13.42 -8.25
N GLY A 178 -13.90 13.51 -8.03
CA GLY A 178 -13.01 14.45 -8.72
C GLY A 178 -12.70 14.08 -10.18
N HIS A 179 -12.96 12.82 -10.59
CA HIS A 179 -12.64 12.29 -11.91
C HIS A 179 -13.83 11.52 -12.52
N PRO A 180 -15.00 12.17 -12.72
CA PRO A 180 -16.25 11.47 -13.09
C PRO A 180 -16.24 10.83 -14.48
N PHE A 181 -15.23 11.09 -15.31
CA PHE A 181 -15.08 10.53 -16.65
C PHE A 181 -14.14 9.32 -16.70
N VAL A 182 -13.53 8.96 -15.58
CA VAL A 182 -12.68 7.78 -15.48
C VAL A 182 -13.56 6.58 -15.23
N GLU A 183 -13.49 5.59 -16.11
CA GLU A 183 -14.27 4.33 -15.97
C GLU A 183 -13.49 3.22 -15.25
N HIS A 184 -12.15 3.29 -15.24
CA HIS A 184 -11.27 2.23 -14.76
C HIS A 184 -10.29 2.73 -13.70
N PHE A 185 -10.42 2.22 -12.48
CA PHE A 185 -9.54 2.49 -11.35
C PHE A 185 -8.72 1.24 -10.99
N GLY A 186 -7.52 1.46 -10.45
CA GLY A 186 -6.68 0.44 -9.87
C GLY A 186 -6.53 0.67 -8.38
N VAL A 187 -6.65 -0.39 -7.58
CA VAL A 187 -6.35 -0.33 -6.14
C VAL A 187 -5.33 -1.41 -5.80
N SER A 188 -4.32 -1.07 -5.01
CA SER A 188 -3.37 -2.05 -4.49
C SER A 188 -3.10 -1.79 -3.01
N GLY A 189 -3.23 -2.84 -2.21
CA GLY A 189 -3.12 -2.79 -0.76
C GLY A 189 -3.01 -4.18 -0.14
N ASP A 190 -2.90 -4.26 1.18
CA ASP A 190 -2.64 -5.51 1.90
C ASP A 190 -3.51 -5.70 3.17
N SER A 191 -4.50 -4.82 3.37
CA SER A 191 -5.30 -4.76 4.59
C SER A 191 -6.80 -4.59 4.35
N ASP A 192 -7.59 -4.82 5.39
CA ASP A 192 -9.04 -4.56 5.42
C ASP A 192 -9.38 -3.07 5.23
N GLU A 193 -8.41 -2.18 5.38
CA GLU A 193 -8.61 -0.74 5.20
C GLU A 193 -8.49 -0.37 3.72
N ASP A 194 -7.74 -1.15 2.96
CA ASP A 194 -7.66 -1.03 1.51
C ASP A 194 -8.87 -1.67 0.83
N VAL A 195 -9.50 -2.65 1.48
CA VAL A 195 -10.82 -3.17 1.08
C VAL A 195 -11.84 -2.04 0.97
N ALA A 196 -11.87 -1.12 1.94
CA ALA A 196 -12.78 0.02 1.91
C ALA A 196 -12.56 0.91 0.66
N MET A 197 -11.33 1.07 0.17
CA MET A 197 -11.09 1.79 -1.09
C MET A 197 -11.73 1.08 -2.28
N VAL A 198 -11.63 -0.25 -2.34
CA VAL A 198 -12.20 -1.05 -3.42
C VAL A 198 -13.73 -0.99 -3.39
N GLU A 199 -14.32 -1.14 -2.20
CA GLU A 199 -15.78 -1.16 -2.01
C GLU A 199 -16.42 0.19 -2.36
N GLU A 200 -15.86 1.31 -1.91
CA GLU A 200 -16.41 2.63 -2.21
C GLU A 200 -16.37 2.94 -3.71
N ILE A 201 -15.30 2.56 -4.41
CA ILE A 201 -15.22 2.72 -5.88
C ILE A 201 -16.27 1.84 -6.58
N GLN A 202 -16.49 0.61 -6.11
CA GLN A 202 -17.50 -0.29 -6.67
C GLN A 202 -18.93 0.20 -6.45
N VAL A 203 -19.22 0.77 -5.29
CA VAL A 203 -20.54 1.36 -4.96
C VAL A 203 -20.88 2.52 -5.91
N MET A 204 -19.87 3.20 -6.46
CA MET A 204 -20.02 4.29 -7.43
C MET A 204 -20.12 3.82 -8.89
N ASP A 205 -20.41 2.53 -9.11
CA ASP A 205 -20.53 1.89 -10.44
C ASP A 205 -19.29 2.05 -11.33
N GLN A 206 -18.10 2.17 -10.72
CA GLN A 206 -16.83 2.22 -11.45
C GLN A 206 -16.19 0.83 -11.57
N ASN A 207 -15.47 0.59 -12.67
CA ASN A 207 -14.70 -0.64 -12.81
C ASN A 207 -13.39 -0.51 -12.03
N VAL A 208 -13.21 -1.37 -11.03
CA VAL A 208 -11.96 -1.44 -10.26
C VAL A 208 -11.21 -2.72 -10.62
N ILE A 209 -9.90 -2.64 -10.85
CA ILE A 209 -8.99 -3.77 -10.71
C ILE A 209 -8.28 -3.66 -9.38
N SER A 210 -8.31 -4.74 -8.59
CA SER A 210 -7.78 -4.73 -7.22
C SER A 210 -6.70 -5.80 -7.02
N LEU A 211 -5.53 -5.37 -6.54
CA LEU A 211 -4.38 -6.21 -6.26
C LEU A 211 -4.13 -6.31 -4.75
N TYR A 212 -4.25 -7.51 -4.19
CA TYR A 212 -4.01 -7.79 -2.78
C TYR A 212 -2.57 -8.28 -2.58
N SER A 213 -1.74 -7.47 -1.93
CA SER A 213 -0.33 -7.78 -1.68
C SER A 213 -0.17 -8.73 -0.50
N MET A 214 0.44 -9.88 -0.75
CA MET A 214 0.50 -11.00 0.20
C MET A 214 1.93 -11.51 0.37
N ALA A 215 2.28 -11.91 1.59
CA ALA A 215 3.58 -12.52 1.86
C ALA A 215 3.67 -13.97 1.36
N LYS A 216 2.55 -14.69 1.32
CA LYS A 216 2.45 -16.09 0.89
C LYS A 216 1.14 -16.30 0.12
N PRO A 217 1.10 -17.24 -0.83
CA PRO A 217 -0.16 -17.64 -1.46
C PRO A 217 -1.15 -18.14 -0.40
N GLY A 218 -2.42 -17.77 -0.55
CA GLY A 218 -3.47 -18.10 0.41
C GLY A 218 -4.83 -17.60 -0.04
N ASP A 219 -5.76 -17.50 0.91
CA ASP A 219 -7.07 -16.93 0.62
C ASP A 219 -6.95 -15.43 0.37
N ILE A 220 -7.22 -15.05 -0.88
CA ILE A 220 -7.32 -13.65 -1.30
C ILE A 220 -8.61 -13.10 -0.69
N HIS A 221 -8.55 -11.90 -0.11
CA HIS A 221 -9.73 -11.24 0.44
C HIS A 221 -10.85 -11.17 -0.63
N PRO A 222 -12.11 -11.51 -0.32
CA PRO A 222 -13.17 -11.67 -1.32
C PRO A 222 -13.44 -10.42 -2.17
N THR A 223 -13.17 -9.23 -1.63
CA THR A 223 -13.30 -7.96 -2.37
C THR A 223 -12.24 -7.81 -3.47
N PHE A 224 -11.06 -8.41 -3.30
CA PHE A 224 -9.95 -8.27 -4.24
C PHE A 224 -10.05 -9.22 -5.44
N ASP A 225 -9.60 -8.76 -6.61
CA ASP A 225 -9.60 -9.51 -7.86
C ASP A 225 -8.42 -10.47 -7.93
N TYR A 226 -7.22 -9.98 -7.61
CA TYR A 226 -5.99 -10.75 -7.72
C TYR A 226 -5.19 -10.66 -6.43
N GLY A 227 -4.55 -11.77 -6.06
CA GLY A 227 -3.48 -11.80 -5.09
C GLY A 227 -2.14 -11.70 -5.81
N VAL A 228 -1.23 -10.90 -5.26
CA VAL A 228 0.14 -10.75 -5.75
C VAL A 228 1.09 -10.93 -4.59
N SER A 229 2.26 -11.54 -4.83
CA SER A 229 3.31 -11.54 -3.84
C SER A 229 3.85 -10.14 -3.59
N LYS A 230 4.35 -9.87 -2.37
CA LYS A 230 5.07 -8.63 -2.06
C LYS A 230 6.24 -8.35 -3.02
N ASP A 231 6.92 -9.40 -3.50
CA ASP A 231 7.82 -9.28 -4.66
C ASP A 231 6.98 -9.23 -5.94
N LEU A 232 6.98 -8.11 -6.67
CA LEU A 232 6.15 -7.92 -7.87
C LEU A 232 6.81 -8.41 -9.17
N THR A 233 7.93 -9.13 -9.11
CA THR A 233 8.66 -9.59 -10.31
C THR A 233 7.79 -10.38 -11.28
N ALA A 234 6.97 -11.32 -10.78
CA ALA A 234 6.05 -12.12 -11.58
C ALA A 234 4.99 -11.25 -12.29
N LEU A 235 4.41 -10.28 -11.59
CA LEU A 235 3.44 -9.34 -12.19
C LEU A 235 4.10 -8.49 -13.27
N VAL A 236 5.27 -7.93 -12.99
CA VAL A 236 6.03 -7.12 -13.95
C VAL A 236 6.36 -7.91 -15.21
N GLU A 237 6.78 -9.17 -15.05
CA GLU A 237 7.09 -10.05 -16.19
C GLU A 237 5.86 -10.29 -17.08
N LEU A 238 4.68 -10.54 -16.47
CA LEU A 238 3.43 -10.69 -17.22
C LEU A 238 3.10 -9.42 -18.02
N LEU A 239 3.27 -8.24 -17.43
CA LEU A 239 2.97 -6.95 -18.08
C LEU A 239 3.92 -6.61 -19.23
N ARG A 240 5.16 -7.09 -19.19
CA ARG A 240 6.18 -6.85 -20.23
C ARG A 240 6.04 -7.78 -21.43
N ASN A 241 5.61 -9.01 -21.19
CA ASN A 241 5.56 -10.06 -22.21
C ASN A 241 4.21 -10.16 -22.94
N ASN A 242 3.22 -9.34 -22.58
CA ASN A 242 1.88 -9.29 -23.18
C ASN A 242 1.48 -7.84 -23.43
#